data_AF-A0A350CJX9-F1
#
_entry.id   AF-A0A350CJX9-F1
#
_cell.length_a   1.000
_cell.length_b   1.000
_cell.length_c   1.000
_cell.angle_alpha   90.00
_cell.angle_beta   90.00
_cell.angle_gamma   90.00
#
_symmetry.space_group_name_H-M   'P 1'
#
loop_
_entity.id
_entity.type
_entity.pdbx_description
1 polymer ?
#
loop_
_entity_poly.entity_id
_entity_poly.type
_entity_poly.pdbx_seq_one_letter_code
_entity_poly.pdbx_strand_id
1 'polypeptide(L)'
;MSRQDDRLQAQLWLDEPGRLSELLVRLADQLEAAVMPRPAVSRRSEPAVTLSESTAASLVAIVGTDRGGINEYRRLTDASPLDCRLVLDVLDRLQAEPEDGQLVLPVAVVSEFRGNVDEFARWARFQQRQEQTLPRSDALKTSIEFVDDELLVKTDGDGSLKLRGAVSIPMFLALWRAPGHRLSAQSFLDIDRSLSASGLERHSTRLCSKLQGVLLEVIRSGSGYVLRRCPRQGH
;
A
#
# COMPACT_ATOMS: atom_id res chain seq x y z
N MET A 1 13.17 24.59 -3.78
CA MET A 1 13.14 23.96 -2.44
C MET A 1 14.55 23.61 -2.01
N SER A 2 14.82 23.62 -0.70
CA SER A 2 16.11 23.15 -0.19
C SER A 2 16.12 21.61 -0.16
N ARG A 3 17.31 20.99 -0.21
CA ARG A 3 17.44 19.52 -0.06
C ARG A 3 16.86 18.98 1.26
N GLN A 4 16.78 19.82 2.27
CA GLN A 4 16.17 19.47 3.56
C GLN A 4 14.64 19.40 3.43
N ASP A 5 14.04 20.33 2.68
CA ASP A 5 12.59 20.32 2.43
C ASP A 5 12.18 19.10 1.59
N ASP A 6 12.99 18.73 0.59
CA ASP A 6 12.75 17.54 -0.25
C ASP A 6 12.72 16.25 0.57
N ARG A 7 13.64 16.12 1.54
CA ARG A 7 13.70 14.96 2.45
C ARG A 7 12.53 14.93 3.42
N LEU A 8 12.14 16.08 3.97
CA LEU A 8 10.99 16.17 4.85
C LEU A 8 9.71 15.79 4.09
N GLN A 9 9.55 16.28 2.87
CA GLN A 9 8.41 15.93 2.02
C GLN A 9 8.39 14.43 1.70
N ALA A 10 9.54 13.84 1.36
CA ALA A 10 9.65 12.41 1.13
C ALA A 10 9.30 11.60 2.38
N GLN A 11 9.73 12.03 3.57
CA GLN A 11 9.37 11.38 4.83
C GLN A 11 7.87 11.44 5.09
N LEU A 12 7.25 12.61 4.88
CA LEU A 12 5.80 12.77 5.02
C LEU A 12 5.01 11.81 4.11
N TRP A 13 5.53 11.50 2.91
CA TRP A 13 4.90 10.54 2.02
C TRP A 13 5.17 9.07 2.37
N LEU A 14 6.20 8.78 3.16
CA LEU A 14 6.38 7.45 3.74
C LEU A 14 5.39 7.22 4.87
N ASP A 15 5.24 8.24 5.72
CA ASP A 15 4.34 8.20 6.87
C ASP A 15 2.86 8.26 6.42
N GLU A 16 2.57 9.01 5.35
CA GLU A 16 1.22 9.15 4.79
C GLU A 16 1.22 8.96 3.26
N PRO A 17 1.32 7.72 2.75
CA PRO A 17 1.40 7.46 1.30
C PRO A 17 0.18 7.93 0.50
N GLY A 18 -0.97 8.08 1.17
CA GLY A 18 -2.19 8.63 0.57
C GLY A 18 -1.98 10.01 -0.05
N ARG A 19 -1.14 10.86 0.55
CA ARG A 19 -0.90 12.23 0.06
C ARG A 19 -0.18 12.24 -1.29
N LEU A 20 0.85 11.41 -1.45
CA LEU A 20 1.53 11.25 -2.73
C LEU A 20 0.60 10.58 -3.76
N SER A 21 -0.18 9.59 -3.32
CA SER A 21 -1.13 8.90 -4.19
C SER A 21 -2.17 9.86 -4.77
N GLU A 22 -2.77 10.74 -3.96
CA GLU A 22 -3.76 11.71 -4.42
C GLU A 22 -3.19 12.67 -5.47
N LEU A 23 -1.96 13.14 -5.25
CA LEU A 23 -1.25 14.03 -6.16
C LEU A 23 -0.98 13.34 -7.50
N LEU A 24 -0.50 12.09 -7.49
CA LEU A 24 -0.20 11.34 -8.70
C LEU A 24 -1.47 10.90 -9.47
N VAL A 25 -2.54 10.53 -8.75
CA VAL A 25 -3.84 10.23 -9.37
C VAL A 25 -4.39 11.47 -10.08
N ARG A 26 -4.33 12.64 -9.43
CA ARG A 26 -4.75 13.90 -10.05
C ARG A 26 -3.94 14.21 -11.32
N LEU A 27 -2.61 13.99 -11.29
CA LEU A 27 -1.78 14.17 -12.48
C LEU A 27 -2.18 13.20 -13.60
N ALA A 28 -2.38 11.91 -13.29
CA ALA A 28 -2.75 10.90 -14.28
C ALA A 28 -4.13 11.19 -14.91
N ASP A 29 -5.14 11.49 -14.10
CA ASP A 29 -6.50 11.81 -14.59
C ASP A 29 -6.48 13.03 -15.52
N GLN A 30 -5.73 14.08 -15.17
CA GLN A 30 -5.64 15.28 -16.00
C GLN A 30 -4.83 15.06 -17.28
N LEU A 31 -3.77 14.25 -17.22
CA LEU A 31 -2.99 13.89 -18.40
C LEU A 31 -3.86 13.12 -19.39
N GLU A 32 -4.58 12.08 -18.93
CA GLU A 32 -5.47 11.28 -19.79
C GLU A 32 -6.60 12.10 -20.40
N ALA A 33 -7.16 13.07 -19.67
CA ALA A 33 -8.20 13.96 -20.19
C ALA A 33 -7.68 14.97 -21.22
N ALA A 34 -6.40 15.34 -21.13
CA ALA A 34 -5.78 16.38 -21.95
C ALA A 34 -5.24 15.88 -23.29
N VAL A 35 -4.83 14.61 -23.37
CA VAL A 35 -4.13 14.06 -24.53
C VAL A 35 -5.06 13.80 -25.71
N MET A 36 -4.62 14.20 -26.91
CA MET A 36 -5.34 13.98 -28.16
C MET A 36 -4.57 13.01 -29.06
N PRO A 37 -5.23 12.06 -29.76
CA PRO A 37 -4.54 11.14 -30.67
C PRO A 37 -3.76 11.88 -31.76
N ARG A 38 -2.46 11.58 -31.92
CA ARG A 38 -1.66 12.07 -33.06
C ARG A 38 -1.91 11.16 -34.27
N PRO A 39 -2.26 11.70 -35.45
CA PRO A 39 -2.36 10.89 -36.64
C PRO A 39 -1.00 10.26 -36.98
N ALA A 40 -1.01 8.99 -37.37
CA ALA A 40 0.21 8.26 -37.68
C ALA A 40 0.88 8.83 -38.94
N VAL A 41 2.14 9.26 -38.80
CA VAL A 41 2.94 9.79 -39.92
C VAL A 41 3.38 8.65 -40.86
N SER A 42 3.53 7.43 -40.34
CA SER A 42 3.85 6.23 -41.12
C SER A 42 3.29 4.96 -40.47
N ARG A 43 3.20 3.85 -41.23
CA ARG A 43 2.77 2.53 -40.71
C ARG A 43 3.71 1.94 -39.64
N ARG A 44 4.94 2.44 -39.52
CA ARG A 44 5.93 1.99 -38.52
C ARG A 44 6.06 2.95 -37.34
N SER A 45 5.34 4.07 -37.37
CA SER A 45 5.38 5.06 -36.30
C SER A 45 4.74 4.49 -35.05
N GLU A 46 5.39 4.68 -33.91
CA GLU A 46 4.80 4.37 -32.62
C GLU A 46 3.54 5.23 -32.40
N PRO A 47 2.44 4.65 -31.87
CA PRO A 47 1.25 5.42 -31.54
C PRO A 47 1.59 6.52 -30.54
N ALA A 48 1.21 7.75 -30.85
CA ALA A 48 1.50 8.91 -30.02
C ALA A 48 0.24 9.74 -29.79
N VAL A 49 0.27 10.50 -28.71
CA VAL A 49 -0.70 11.54 -28.40
C VAL A 49 0.00 12.89 -28.37
N THR A 50 -0.78 13.95 -28.57
CA THR A 50 -0.33 15.31 -28.40
C THR A 50 -1.07 16.04 -27.30
N LEU A 51 -0.42 17.05 -26.74
CA LEU A 51 -1.01 18.01 -25.81
C LEU A 51 -0.45 19.41 -26.07
N SER A 52 -1.21 20.45 -25.73
CA SER A 52 -0.72 21.82 -25.84
C SER A 52 0.34 22.13 -24.78
N GLU A 53 1.27 23.02 -25.12
CA GLU A 53 2.30 23.51 -24.20
C GLU A 53 1.70 24.08 -22.89
N SER A 54 0.62 24.86 -23.00
CA SER A 54 -0.09 25.42 -21.84
C SER A 54 -0.65 24.34 -20.90
N THR A 55 -1.12 23.23 -21.46
CA THR A 55 -1.66 22.11 -20.69
C THR A 55 -0.54 21.34 -20.03
N ALA A 56 0.56 21.10 -20.76
CA ALA A 56 1.75 20.46 -20.21
C ALA A 56 2.33 21.25 -19.02
N ALA A 57 2.45 22.58 -19.15
CA ALA A 57 2.89 23.44 -18.05
C ALA A 57 1.95 23.37 -16.84
N SER A 58 0.63 23.29 -17.07
CA SER A 58 -0.37 23.14 -16.01
C SER A 58 -0.26 21.78 -15.30
N LEU A 59 0.00 20.70 -16.05
CA LEU A 59 0.21 19.36 -15.50
C LEU A 59 1.49 19.30 -14.66
N VAL A 60 2.59 19.88 -15.14
CA VAL A 60 3.85 19.98 -14.40
C VAL A 60 3.64 20.74 -13.10
N ALA A 61 2.82 21.80 -13.08
CA ALA A 61 2.54 22.58 -11.88
C ALA A 61 1.82 21.78 -10.77
N ILE A 62 1.16 20.66 -11.08
CA ILE A 62 0.53 19.77 -10.07
C ILE A 62 1.60 19.14 -9.16
N VAL A 63 2.80 18.89 -9.70
CA VAL A 63 3.88 18.15 -9.05
C VAL A 63 5.17 18.98 -8.93
N GLY A 64 5.20 20.16 -9.54
CA GLY A 64 6.43 20.89 -9.90
C GLY A 64 7.25 21.39 -8.72
N THR A 65 6.64 21.64 -7.56
CA THR A 65 7.37 21.95 -6.32
C THR A 65 8.03 20.70 -5.74
N ASP A 66 7.46 19.53 -5.97
CA ASP A 66 7.77 18.33 -5.19
C ASP A 66 8.62 17.30 -5.96
N ARG A 67 9.16 17.67 -7.13
CA ARG A 67 10.06 16.83 -7.93
C ARG A 67 11.28 16.34 -7.14
N GLY A 68 11.86 17.22 -6.32
CA GLY A 68 12.95 16.87 -5.40
C GLY A 68 12.51 15.82 -4.36
N GLY A 69 11.32 16.01 -3.80
CA GLY A 69 10.66 15.06 -2.90
C GLY A 69 10.45 13.68 -3.53
N ILE A 70 10.03 13.59 -4.80
CA ILE A 70 9.83 12.29 -5.48
C ILE A 70 11.16 11.54 -5.62
N ASN A 71 12.23 12.27 -5.93
CA ASN A 71 13.56 11.70 -6.06
C ASN A 71 14.13 11.23 -4.72
N GLU A 72 13.86 11.95 -3.63
CA GLU A 72 14.21 11.50 -2.27
C GLU A 72 13.33 10.33 -1.81
N TYR A 73 12.02 10.34 -2.09
CA TYR A 73 11.11 9.23 -1.78
C TYR A 73 11.59 7.92 -2.39
N ARG A 74 12.01 7.95 -3.66
CA ARG A 74 12.64 6.82 -4.36
C ARG A 74 13.85 6.22 -3.60
N ARG A 75 14.59 7.03 -2.85
CA ARG A 75 15.80 6.60 -2.12
C ARG A 75 15.48 5.99 -0.75
N LEU A 76 14.30 6.26 -0.21
CA LEU A 76 13.94 5.90 1.16
C LEU A 76 13.07 4.65 1.26
N THR A 77 12.41 4.22 0.18
CA THR A 77 11.45 3.11 0.21
C THR A 77 11.90 1.90 -0.61
N ASP A 78 12.04 0.76 0.06
CA ASP A 78 12.26 -0.54 -0.59
C ASP A 78 10.95 -1.32 -0.79
N ALA A 79 9.84 -0.88 -0.19
CA ALA A 79 8.57 -1.62 -0.13
C ALA A 79 7.42 -0.99 -0.94
N SER A 80 7.58 0.24 -1.41
CA SER A 80 6.58 0.89 -2.27
C SER A 80 6.61 0.33 -3.69
N PRO A 81 5.45 0.02 -4.31
CA PRO A 81 5.40 -0.41 -5.70
C PRO A 81 5.54 0.74 -6.70
N LEU A 82 5.62 2.00 -6.23
CA LEU A 82 5.69 3.16 -7.10
C LEU A 82 7.01 3.22 -7.87
N ASP A 83 6.96 3.09 -9.19
CA ASP A 83 8.10 3.40 -10.05
C ASP A 83 8.26 4.92 -10.19
N CYS A 84 9.09 5.49 -9.30
CA CYS A 84 9.40 6.91 -9.30
C CYS A 84 10.22 7.33 -10.54
N ARG A 85 10.91 6.42 -11.23
CA ARG A 85 11.65 6.76 -12.46
C ARG A 85 10.68 7.05 -13.59
N LEU A 86 9.61 6.26 -13.71
CA LEU A 86 8.56 6.51 -14.68
C LEU A 86 7.82 7.83 -14.42
N VAL A 87 7.55 8.16 -13.15
CA VAL A 87 6.97 9.47 -12.78
C VAL A 87 7.87 10.62 -13.24
N LEU A 88 9.17 10.54 -12.95
CA LEU A 88 10.14 11.57 -13.34
C LEU A 88 10.30 11.67 -14.85
N ASP A 89 10.28 10.54 -15.58
CA ASP A 89 10.33 10.50 -17.05
C ASP A 89 9.13 11.22 -17.68
N VAL A 90 7.91 10.97 -17.18
CA VAL A 90 6.71 11.70 -17.65
C VAL A 90 6.84 13.19 -17.41
N LEU A 91 7.31 13.61 -16.22
CA LEU A 91 7.53 15.03 -15.93
C LEU A 91 8.59 15.64 -16.85
N ASP A 92 9.68 14.92 -17.14
CA ASP A 92 10.73 15.39 -18.07
C ASP A 92 10.17 15.56 -19.48
N ARG A 93 9.34 14.63 -19.96
CA ARG A 93 8.68 14.74 -21.26
C ARG A 93 7.68 15.89 -21.33
N LEU A 94 6.94 16.16 -20.25
CA LEU A 94 6.04 17.31 -20.18
C LEU A 94 6.77 18.66 -20.17
N GLN A 95 8.06 18.67 -19.82
CA GLN A 95 8.93 19.85 -19.84
C GLN A 95 9.83 19.91 -21.08
N ALA A 96 9.73 18.95 -21.99
CA ALA A 96 10.51 18.95 -23.22
C ALA A 96 10.12 20.13 -24.12
N GLU A 97 10.98 20.46 -25.08
CA GLU A 97 10.66 21.47 -26.08
C GLU A 97 9.52 20.96 -27.00
N PRO A 98 8.44 21.74 -27.21
CA PRO A 98 7.33 21.33 -28.05
C PRO A 98 7.72 21.32 -29.54
N GLU A 99 7.23 20.33 -30.28
CA GLU A 99 7.32 20.27 -31.73
C GLU A 99 6.07 20.94 -32.32
N ASP A 100 6.24 21.96 -33.16
CA ASP A 100 5.11 22.68 -33.79
C ASP A 100 4.07 23.21 -32.78
N GLY A 101 4.51 23.58 -31.58
CA GLY A 101 3.64 24.06 -30.50
C GLY A 101 2.86 22.96 -29.76
N GLN A 102 3.16 21.70 -30.04
CA GLN A 102 2.57 20.55 -29.34
C GLN A 102 3.64 19.64 -28.75
N LEU A 103 3.37 19.14 -27.55
CA LEU A 103 4.16 18.07 -26.96
C LEU A 103 3.65 16.73 -27.43
N VAL A 104 4.57 15.80 -27.65
CA VAL A 104 4.30 14.48 -28.21
C VAL A 104 4.70 13.44 -27.17
N LEU A 105 3.75 12.60 -26.77
CA LEU A 105 3.98 11.51 -25.83
C LEU A 105 3.63 10.17 -26.49
N PRO A 106 4.47 9.13 -26.36
CA PRO A 106 4.07 7.78 -26.77
C PRO A 106 2.86 7.32 -25.96
N VAL A 107 1.89 6.67 -26.62
CA VAL A 107 0.70 6.11 -25.96
C VAL A 107 1.10 5.10 -24.89
N ALA A 108 2.16 4.31 -25.15
CA ALA A 108 2.68 3.34 -24.20
C ALA A 108 3.09 3.99 -22.87
N VAL A 109 3.81 5.11 -22.92
CA VAL A 109 4.26 5.84 -21.72
C VAL A 109 3.08 6.35 -20.89
N VAL A 110 2.04 6.91 -21.54
CA VAL A 110 0.83 7.38 -20.84
C VAL A 110 0.11 6.22 -20.17
N SER A 111 -0.04 5.09 -20.87
CA SER A 111 -0.68 3.89 -20.33
C SER A 111 0.11 3.25 -19.19
N GLU A 112 1.44 3.17 -19.31
CA GLU A 112 2.32 2.64 -18.28
C GLU A 112 2.29 3.52 -17.02
N PHE A 113 2.34 4.84 -17.21
CA PHE A 113 2.22 5.79 -16.11
C PHE A 113 0.89 5.62 -15.37
N ARG A 114 -0.22 5.49 -16.09
CA ARG A 114 -1.52 5.21 -15.48
C ARG A 114 -1.50 3.93 -14.65
N GLY A 115 -0.98 2.85 -15.21
CA GLY A 115 -0.88 1.56 -14.53
C GLY A 115 -0.07 1.64 -13.23
N ASN A 116 1.07 2.32 -13.27
CA ASN A 116 1.94 2.58 -12.11
C ASN A 116 1.21 3.37 -11.01
N VAL A 117 0.51 4.44 -11.39
CA VAL A 117 -0.28 5.27 -10.45
C VAL A 117 -1.42 4.47 -9.83
N ASP A 118 -2.16 3.68 -10.61
CA ASP A 118 -3.28 2.88 -10.11
C ASP A 118 -2.81 1.77 -9.15
N GLU A 119 -1.66 1.15 -9.43
CA GLU A 119 -1.03 0.18 -8.52
C GLU A 119 -0.63 0.83 -7.20
N PHE A 120 0.07 1.95 -7.27
CA PHE A 120 0.44 2.71 -6.08
C PHE A 120 -0.78 3.18 -5.28
N ALA A 121 -1.84 3.65 -5.95
CA ALA A 121 -3.07 4.08 -5.28
C ALA A 121 -3.83 2.93 -4.61
N ARG A 122 -3.78 1.71 -5.17
CA ARG A 122 -4.30 0.51 -4.48
C ARG A 122 -3.46 0.20 -3.23
N TRP A 123 -2.13 0.27 -3.34
CA TRP A 123 -1.22 0.03 -2.24
C TRP A 123 -1.35 1.09 -1.13
N ALA A 124 -1.40 2.38 -1.46
CA ALA A 124 -1.56 3.46 -0.48
C ALA A 124 -2.88 3.33 0.31
N ARG A 125 -4.00 3.02 -0.38
CA ARG A 125 -5.28 2.71 0.27
C ARG A 125 -5.23 1.44 1.12
N PHE A 126 -4.36 0.50 0.81
CA PHE A 126 -4.15 -0.69 1.62
C PHE A 126 -3.34 -0.37 2.87
N GLN A 127 -2.26 0.43 2.77
CA GLN A 127 -1.50 0.93 3.91
C GLN A 127 -2.37 1.76 4.85
N GLN A 128 -3.13 2.72 4.31
CA GLN A 128 -4.06 3.52 5.09
C GLN A 128 -5.12 2.65 5.78
N ARG A 129 -5.62 1.59 5.12
CA ARG A 129 -6.53 0.63 5.77
C ARG A 129 -5.84 -0.19 6.85
N GLN A 130 -4.56 -0.51 6.71
CA GLN A 130 -3.79 -1.19 7.76
C GLN A 130 -3.56 -0.29 8.98
N GLU A 131 -3.34 1.00 8.77
CA GLU A 131 -3.20 2.01 9.82
C GLU A 131 -4.55 2.37 10.46
N GLN A 132 -5.63 2.37 9.66
CA GLN A 132 -7.00 2.60 10.12
C GLN A 132 -7.70 1.33 10.65
N THR A 133 -7.07 0.14 10.62
CA THR A 133 -7.63 -1.06 11.27
C THR A 133 -7.27 -1.09 12.76
N LEU A 134 -8.22 -0.49 13.49
CA LEU A 134 -8.36 -0.06 14.88
C LEU A 134 -7.77 -0.89 16.05
N PRO A 135 -7.57 -0.19 17.20
CA PRO A 135 -7.17 -0.73 18.50
C PRO A 135 -8.24 -1.60 19.19
N ARG A 136 -9.43 -1.83 18.62
CA ARG A 136 -10.48 -2.70 19.20
C ARG A 136 -11.28 -3.44 18.12
N SER A 137 -11.55 -4.72 18.35
CA SER A 137 -12.45 -5.55 17.56
C SER A 137 -13.75 -5.75 18.32
N ASP A 138 -14.87 -5.28 17.78
CA ASP A 138 -16.21 -5.48 18.37
C ASP A 138 -16.65 -6.94 18.35
N ALA A 139 -16.32 -7.66 17.26
CA ALA A 139 -16.63 -9.08 17.10
C ALA A 139 -15.89 -9.95 18.13
N LEU A 140 -14.62 -9.63 18.41
CA LEU A 140 -13.81 -10.35 19.39
C LEU A 140 -13.91 -9.73 20.81
N LYS A 141 -14.50 -8.54 20.95
CA LYS A 141 -14.55 -7.74 22.19
C LYS A 141 -13.18 -7.64 22.86
N THR A 142 -12.18 -7.34 22.05
CA THR A 142 -10.77 -7.33 22.42
C THR A 142 -10.13 -6.06 21.86
N SER A 143 -9.13 -5.51 22.53
CA SER A 143 -8.27 -4.43 22.06
C SER A 143 -6.81 -4.84 21.90
N ILE A 144 -6.08 -4.12 21.06
CA ILE A 144 -4.65 -4.34 20.83
C ILE A 144 -3.88 -3.03 20.97
N GLU A 145 -2.71 -3.10 21.58
CA GLU A 145 -1.76 -1.99 21.73
C GLU A 145 -0.36 -2.48 21.35
N PHE A 146 0.34 -1.71 20.52
CA PHE A 146 1.74 -1.95 20.20
C PHE A 146 2.62 -1.28 21.27
N VAL A 147 3.55 -2.05 21.85
CA VAL A 147 4.51 -1.56 22.83
C VAL A 147 5.87 -2.11 22.44
N ASP A 148 6.69 -1.28 21.78
CA ASP A 148 7.97 -1.67 21.19
C ASP A 148 7.82 -2.90 20.26
N ASP A 149 8.56 -3.98 20.51
CA ASP A 149 8.47 -5.26 19.79
C ASP A 149 7.37 -6.22 20.32
N GLU A 150 6.50 -5.72 21.22
CA GLU A 150 5.43 -6.48 21.85
C GLU A 150 4.05 -6.05 21.35
N LEU A 151 3.15 -7.02 21.25
CA LEU A 151 1.72 -6.76 21.04
C LEU A 151 0.94 -7.10 22.31
N LEU A 152 0.35 -6.10 22.94
CA LEU A 152 -0.51 -6.25 24.11
C LEU A 152 -1.97 -6.43 23.67
N VAL A 153 -2.54 -7.59 23.95
CA VAL A 153 -3.92 -7.96 23.65
C VAL A 153 -4.73 -7.89 24.94
N LYS A 154 -5.79 -7.07 25.01
CA LYS A 154 -6.65 -6.92 26.20
C LYS A 154 -8.09 -7.31 25.85
N THR A 155 -8.77 -8.05 26.71
CA THR A 155 -10.20 -8.37 26.49
C THR A 155 -11.09 -7.69 27.51
N ASP A 156 -12.37 -7.51 27.19
CA ASP A 156 -13.34 -6.84 28.07
C ASP A 156 -13.63 -7.59 29.39
N GLY A 157 -13.20 -8.84 29.54
CA GLY A 157 -13.52 -9.67 30.70
C GLY A 157 -12.39 -10.53 31.24
N ASP A 158 -11.40 -10.86 30.41
CA ASP A 158 -10.46 -11.96 30.67
C ASP A 158 -9.04 -11.50 30.38
N GLY A 159 -8.48 -10.75 31.32
CA GLY A 159 -7.05 -10.44 31.39
C GLY A 159 -6.45 -9.70 30.19
N SER A 160 -5.11 -9.66 30.18
CA SER A 160 -4.31 -9.14 29.08
C SER A 160 -3.18 -10.12 28.77
N LEU A 161 -2.83 -10.23 27.49
CA LEU A 161 -1.78 -11.09 26.98
C LEU A 161 -0.74 -10.25 26.26
N LYS A 162 0.52 -10.42 26.64
CA LYS A 162 1.65 -9.91 25.87
C LYS A 162 2.10 -10.96 24.87
N LEU A 163 1.87 -10.71 23.60
CA LEU A 163 2.45 -11.49 22.52
C LEU A 163 3.86 -10.98 22.25
N ARG A 164 4.85 -11.74 22.75
CA ARG A 164 6.27 -11.53 22.48
C ARG A 164 6.76 -12.38 21.32
N GLY A 165 7.63 -11.77 20.50
CA GLY A 165 8.33 -12.41 19.39
C GLY A 165 7.62 -12.23 18.06
N ALA A 166 8.36 -11.72 17.06
CA ALA A 166 7.90 -11.39 15.72
C ALA A 166 7.19 -12.55 14.99
N VAL A 167 7.43 -13.80 15.36
CA VAL A 167 6.99 -14.96 14.58
C VAL A 167 5.47 -15.23 14.67
N SER A 168 4.82 -14.89 15.79
CA SER A 168 3.37 -15.12 15.97
C SER A 168 2.51 -13.87 15.75
N ILE A 169 3.13 -12.69 15.67
CA ILE A 169 2.45 -11.40 15.56
C ILE A 169 1.82 -11.20 14.17
N PRO A 170 2.50 -11.44 13.04
CA PRO A 170 1.92 -11.30 11.69
C PRO A 170 0.68 -12.18 11.50
N MET A 171 0.74 -13.44 11.94
CA MET A 171 -0.40 -14.35 11.86
C MET A 171 -1.58 -13.86 12.71
N PHE A 172 -1.32 -13.42 13.94
CA PHE A 172 -2.35 -12.87 14.82
C PHE A 172 -3.00 -11.63 14.20
N LEU A 173 -2.20 -10.66 13.74
CA LEU A 173 -2.70 -9.41 13.16
C LEU A 173 -3.51 -9.65 11.87
N ALA A 174 -3.06 -10.58 11.02
CA ALA A 174 -3.81 -10.95 9.82
C ALA A 174 -5.20 -11.51 10.18
N LEU A 175 -5.27 -12.44 11.13
CA LEU A 175 -6.54 -13.00 11.60
C LEU A 175 -7.40 -11.99 12.35
N TRP A 176 -6.78 -11.12 13.15
CA TRP A 176 -7.42 -10.07 13.91
C TRP A 176 -8.16 -9.06 13.02
N ARG A 177 -7.53 -8.68 11.91
CA ARG A 177 -8.08 -7.75 10.92
C ARG A 177 -9.26 -8.33 10.14
N ALA A 178 -9.44 -9.65 10.17
CA ALA A 178 -10.51 -10.34 9.47
C ALA A 178 -11.30 -11.25 10.45
N PRO A 179 -11.90 -10.68 11.51
CA PRO A 179 -12.54 -11.48 12.55
C PRO A 179 -13.71 -12.27 11.95
N GLY A 180 -13.78 -13.56 12.23
CA GLY A 180 -14.80 -14.46 11.68
C GLY A 180 -14.62 -14.85 10.20
N HIS A 181 -13.65 -14.25 9.49
CA HIS A 181 -13.32 -14.64 8.13
C HIS A 181 -12.24 -15.73 8.10
N ARG A 182 -12.33 -16.62 7.11
CA ARG A 182 -11.34 -17.66 6.85
C ARG A 182 -10.20 -17.12 6.00
N LEU A 183 -9.00 -17.12 6.55
CA LEU A 183 -7.77 -16.86 5.79
C LEU A 183 -7.14 -18.16 5.32
N SER A 184 -6.84 -18.26 4.02
CA SER A 184 -6.20 -19.45 3.45
C SER A 184 -4.73 -19.53 3.86
N ALA A 185 -4.14 -20.74 3.83
CA ALA A 185 -2.70 -20.89 4.06
C ALA A 185 -1.86 -20.06 3.08
N GLN A 186 -2.28 -19.97 1.81
CA GLN A 186 -1.61 -19.16 0.80
C GLN A 186 -1.58 -17.67 1.18
N SER A 187 -2.70 -17.15 1.71
CA SER A 187 -2.77 -15.76 2.16
C SER A 187 -1.72 -15.42 3.22
N PHE A 188 -1.38 -16.36 4.10
CA PHE A 188 -0.31 -16.15 5.08
C PHE A 188 1.08 -16.20 4.47
N LEU A 189 1.31 -17.07 3.48
CA LEU A 189 2.58 -17.13 2.75
C LEU A 189 2.80 -15.87 1.89
N ASP A 190 1.72 -15.25 1.41
CA ASP A 190 1.77 -13.99 0.67
C ASP A 190 2.10 -12.81 1.60
N ILE A 191 1.60 -12.84 2.85
CA ILE A 191 1.89 -11.83 3.89
C ILE A 191 3.31 -11.98 4.44
N ASP A 192 3.77 -13.22 4.66
CA ASP A 192 5.10 -13.53 5.16
C ASP A 192 5.73 -14.68 4.35
N ARG A 193 6.51 -14.29 3.34
CA ARG A 193 7.20 -15.20 2.41
C ARG A 193 8.32 -16.00 3.05
N SER A 194 8.71 -15.68 4.28
CA SER A 194 9.71 -16.46 5.03
C SER A 194 9.11 -17.73 5.66
N LEU A 195 7.78 -17.83 5.70
CA LEU A 195 7.08 -18.97 6.28
C LEU A 195 6.99 -20.15 5.30
N SER A 196 7.12 -21.36 5.84
CA SER A 196 6.77 -22.60 5.15
C SER A 196 5.42 -23.10 5.64
N ALA A 197 4.77 -24.00 4.88
CA ALA A 197 3.50 -24.61 5.28
C ALA A 197 3.58 -25.32 6.64
N SER A 198 4.70 -26.02 6.92
CA SER A 198 4.94 -26.67 8.22
C SER A 198 5.25 -25.65 9.33
N GLY A 199 5.87 -24.52 8.98
CA GLY A 199 6.02 -23.37 9.88
C GLY A 199 4.68 -22.78 10.29
N LEU A 200 3.76 -22.61 9.34
CA LEU A 200 2.42 -22.05 9.58
C LEU A 200 1.60 -22.89 10.57
N GLU A 201 1.62 -24.23 10.46
CA GLU A 201 0.94 -25.12 11.41
C GLU A 201 1.55 -25.04 12.82
N ARG A 202 2.88 -24.94 12.92
CA ARG A 202 3.55 -24.73 14.22
C ARG A 202 3.21 -23.38 14.83
N HIS A 203 3.14 -22.33 14.01
CA HIS A 203 2.80 -20.99 14.48
C HIS A 203 1.34 -20.87 14.91
N SER A 204 0.41 -21.49 14.18
CA SER A 204 -1.00 -21.51 14.56
C SER A 204 -1.21 -22.22 15.90
N THR A 205 -0.56 -23.36 16.11
CA THR A 205 -0.62 -24.12 17.38
C THR A 205 -0.05 -23.29 18.53
N ARG A 206 1.12 -22.67 18.33
CA ARG A 206 1.77 -21.82 19.34
C ARG A 206 0.95 -20.59 19.67
N LEU A 207 0.39 -19.93 18.65
CA LEU A 207 -0.45 -18.76 18.81
C LEU A 207 -1.75 -19.12 19.55
N CYS A 208 -2.39 -20.23 19.19
CA CYS A 208 -3.59 -20.73 19.86
C CYS A 208 -3.35 -20.98 21.36
N SER A 209 -2.24 -21.64 21.72
CA SER A 209 -1.87 -21.86 23.13
C SER A 209 -1.68 -20.55 23.91
N LYS A 210 -1.09 -19.51 23.31
CA LYS A 210 -0.93 -18.20 23.97
C LYS A 210 -2.29 -17.50 24.15
N LEU A 211 -3.15 -17.58 23.15
CA LEU A 211 -4.44 -16.87 23.11
C LEU A 211 -5.50 -17.45 24.07
N GLN A 212 -5.34 -18.71 24.51
CA GLN A 212 -6.23 -19.32 25.51
C GLN A 212 -6.34 -18.50 26.80
N GLY A 213 -5.26 -17.83 27.22
CA GLY A 213 -5.23 -16.98 28.41
C GLY A 213 -6.10 -15.72 28.33
N VAL A 214 -6.57 -15.37 27.12
CA VAL A 214 -7.49 -14.26 26.84
C VAL A 214 -8.76 -14.73 26.11
N LEU A 215 -9.12 -16.01 26.27
CA LEU A 215 -10.31 -16.62 25.66
C LEU A 215 -10.47 -16.38 24.15
N LEU A 216 -9.34 -16.38 23.43
CA LEU A 216 -9.30 -16.39 21.97
C LEU A 216 -8.72 -17.73 21.50
N GLU A 217 -9.19 -18.21 20.35
CA GLU A 217 -8.65 -19.42 19.74
C GLU A 217 -8.51 -19.26 18.22
N VAL A 218 -7.43 -19.85 17.71
CA VAL A 218 -7.21 -20.02 16.26
C VAL A 218 -7.63 -21.43 15.91
N ILE A 219 -8.63 -21.56 15.05
CA ILE A 219 -9.14 -22.83 14.58
C ILE A 219 -8.78 -23.06 13.12
N ARG A 220 -8.52 -24.32 12.76
CA ARG A 220 -8.42 -24.74 11.36
C ARG A 220 -9.83 -24.93 10.81
N SER A 221 -10.15 -24.25 9.71
CA SER A 221 -11.44 -24.35 9.02
C SER A 221 -11.18 -24.69 7.56
N GLY A 222 -11.31 -25.98 7.20
CA GLY A 222 -10.93 -26.49 5.89
C GLY A 222 -9.43 -26.28 5.59
N SER A 223 -9.13 -25.59 4.48
CA SER A 223 -7.76 -25.25 4.05
C SER A 223 -7.20 -23.97 4.66
N GLY A 224 -7.88 -23.37 5.64
CA GLY A 224 -7.50 -22.09 6.23
C GLY A 224 -7.66 -22.03 7.74
N TYR A 225 -7.50 -20.81 8.26
CA TYR A 225 -7.53 -20.49 9.68
C TYR A 225 -8.54 -19.37 9.96
N VAL A 226 -9.16 -19.43 11.13
CA VAL A 226 -10.10 -18.41 11.64
C VAL A 226 -9.75 -18.11 13.09
N LEU A 227 -9.82 -16.84 13.49
CA LEU A 227 -9.75 -16.40 14.89
C LEU A 227 -11.15 -16.11 15.41
N ARG A 228 -11.46 -16.64 16.59
CA ARG A 228 -12.75 -16.42 17.28
C ARG A 228 -12.57 -16.39 18.79
N ARG A 229 -13.60 -15.93 19.52
CA ARG A 229 -13.68 -16.15 20.97
C ARG A 229 -13.94 -17.62 21.27
N CYS A 230 -13.30 -18.10 22.34
CA CYS A 230 -13.65 -19.37 22.93
C CYS A 230 -15.12 -19.34 23.36
N PRO A 231 -15.89 -20.42 23.13
CA PRO A 231 -17.24 -20.51 23.66
C PRO A 231 -17.20 -20.39 25.19
N ARG A 232 -18.04 -19.52 25.76
CA ARG A 232 -18.20 -19.45 27.22
C ARG A 232 -18.63 -20.83 27.70
N GLN A 233 -17.84 -21.45 28.57
CA GLN A 233 -18.30 -22.62 29.31
C GLN A 233 -19.44 -22.13 30.21
N GLY A 234 -20.67 -22.51 29.87
CA GLY A 234 -21.83 -22.19 30.69
C GLY A 234 -21.70 -22.88 32.04
N HIS A 235 -21.73 -22.10 33.11
CA HIS A 235 -22.19 -22.55 34.42
C HIS A 235 -23.59 -21.97 34.63
#